data_AF-A0A3Q0JNJ1-F1
#
_entry.id   AF-A0A3Q0JNJ1-F1
#
_cell.length_a   1.000
_cell.length_b   1.000
_cell.length_c   1.000
_cell.angle_alpha   90.00
_cell.angle_beta   90.00
_cell.angle_gamma   90.00
#
_symmetry.space_group_name_H-M   'P 1'
#
loop_
_entity.id
_entity.type
_entity.pdbx_description
1 polymer ?
#
loop_
_entity_poly.entity_id
_entity_poly.type
_entity_poly.pdbx_seq_one_letter_code
_entity_poly.pdbx_strand_id
1 'polypeptide(L)'
;MLYHVTLLQPIQSSEPSEVLLRIYGQTHGERALESIITDSVIFTLLSERKLGPTLHGVFPGGRIEEYIPARSLKYSELTDPAISRKIAEKMADIHLMQIPVVKEPTWLWDTIQRWLNTLYLKNTGGNGTAEWRNGETLATECHKKNKIQMKKILSKDLNTEADWLKKHLLKIKSPVTFCHNDLQEGNILYRESPNNNNNNNNNNVNNSSNNNNIDLVV
;
A
#
# COMPACT_ATOMS: atom_id res chain seq x y z
N MET A 1 3.30 8.61 -8.21
CA MET A 1 2.53 8.66 -9.46
C MET A 1 2.75 7.35 -10.22
N LEU A 2 1.74 6.92 -10.97
CA LEU A 2 1.72 5.66 -11.71
C LEU A 2 1.40 5.95 -13.17
N TYR A 3 2.20 5.41 -14.09
CA TYR A 3 2.01 5.58 -15.52
C TYR A 3 2.11 4.22 -16.20
N HIS A 4 1.07 3.85 -16.94
CA HIS A 4 1.13 2.74 -17.89
C HIS A 4 1.82 3.24 -19.16
N VAL A 5 2.86 2.53 -19.58
CA VAL A 5 3.68 2.89 -20.75
C VAL A 5 3.65 1.72 -21.73
N THR A 6 3.20 1.99 -22.95
CA THR A 6 3.13 1.01 -24.04
C THR A 6 4.09 1.42 -25.15
N LEU A 7 4.90 0.48 -25.61
CA LEU A 7 5.71 0.66 -26.82
C LEU A 7 4.83 0.49 -28.06
N LEU A 8 4.95 1.42 -29.00
CA LEU A 8 4.20 1.36 -30.26
C LEU A 8 4.66 0.19 -31.15
N GLN A 9 5.93 -0.21 -31.04
CA GLN A 9 6.50 -1.40 -31.68
C GLN A 9 7.59 -1.99 -30.76
N PRO A 10 7.63 -3.32 -30.57
CA PRO A 10 8.73 -3.96 -29.83
C PRO A 10 10.04 -3.77 -30.59
N ILE A 11 11.07 -3.23 -29.92
CA ILE A 11 12.38 -3.01 -30.53
C ILE A 11 13.11 -4.37 -30.68
N GLN A 12 12.88 -5.30 -29.76
CA GLN A 12 13.37 -6.68 -29.78
C GLN A 12 12.30 -7.64 -29.21
N SER A 13 12.29 -8.91 -29.66
CA SER A 13 11.30 -9.92 -29.24
C SER A 13 11.33 -10.25 -27.74
N SER A 14 12.41 -9.94 -27.03
CA SER A 14 12.62 -10.28 -25.62
C SER A 14 12.22 -9.17 -24.65
N GLU A 15 11.88 -7.98 -25.13
CA GLU A 15 11.54 -6.83 -24.28
C GLU A 15 10.02 -6.73 -24.09
N PRO A 16 9.53 -6.36 -22.89
CA PRO A 16 8.10 -6.19 -22.66
C PRO A 16 7.56 -5.02 -23.49
N SER A 17 6.42 -5.21 -24.16
CA SER A 17 5.72 -4.16 -24.90
C SER A 17 4.99 -3.17 -23.99
N GLU A 18 4.73 -3.55 -22.74
CA GLU A 18 4.00 -2.77 -21.76
C GLU A 18 4.68 -2.85 -20.39
N VAL A 19 4.84 -1.70 -19.74
CA VAL A 19 5.42 -1.58 -18.41
C VAL A 19 4.66 -0.58 -17.56
N LEU A 20 4.79 -0.71 -16.25
CA LEU A 20 4.27 0.23 -15.27
C LEU A 20 5.44 1.05 -14.70
N LEU A 21 5.39 2.36 -14.90
CA LEU A 21 6.33 3.32 -14.34
C LEU A 21 5.77 3.89 -13.04
N ARG A 22 6.47 3.63 -11.93
CA ARG A 22 6.12 4.16 -10.62
C ARG A 22 7.11 5.23 -10.19
N ILE A 23 6.63 6.46 -10.06
CA ILE A 23 7.41 7.62 -9.63
C ILE A 23 7.08 7.94 -8.16
N TYR A 24 8.09 7.99 -7.31
CA TYR A 24 7.97 8.43 -5.93
C TYR A 24 7.85 9.96 -5.88
N GLY A 25 6.95 10.49 -5.05
CA GLY A 25 6.81 11.95 -4.86
C GLY A 25 8.02 12.55 -4.14
N GLN A 26 8.07 13.90 -4.02
CA GLN A 26 9.12 14.57 -3.24
C GLN A 26 9.07 14.14 -1.78
N THR A 27 9.95 13.23 -1.42
CA THR A 27 10.11 12.81 -0.05
C THR A 27 11.08 13.75 0.65
N HIS A 28 10.57 14.60 1.55
CA HIS A 28 11.40 15.52 2.32
C HIS A 28 12.09 14.75 3.47
N GLY A 29 13.43 14.66 3.44
CA GLY A 29 14.27 14.21 4.55
C GLY A 29 15.11 12.95 4.27
N GLU A 30 16.28 12.84 4.92
CA GLU A 30 17.24 11.72 4.80
C GLU A 30 16.58 10.33 4.99
N ARG A 31 15.54 10.23 5.80
CA ARG A 31 14.89 8.96 6.16
C ARG A 31 13.91 8.42 5.12
N ALA A 32 13.53 9.23 4.15
CA ALA A 32 12.77 8.71 3.02
C ALA A 32 13.63 7.85 2.10
N LEU A 33 14.93 8.14 2.06
CA LEU A 33 15.89 7.33 1.32
C LEU A 33 15.99 5.92 1.92
N GLU A 34 16.03 5.78 3.26
CA GLU A 34 16.04 4.47 3.93
C GLU A 34 14.79 3.63 3.64
N SER A 35 13.62 4.26 3.62
CA SER A 35 12.37 3.59 3.23
C SER A 35 12.41 3.15 1.77
N ILE A 36 12.84 4.02 0.85
CA ILE A 36 12.98 3.69 -0.57
C ILE A 36 13.98 2.55 -0.79
N ILE A 37 15.10 2.53 -0.06
CA ILE A 37 16.09 1.45 -0.12
C ILE A 37 15.46 0.14 0.36
N THR A 38 14.83 0.15 1.54
CA THR A 38 14.19 -1.05 2.12
C THR A 38 13.11 -1.59 1.18
N ASP A 39 12.24 -0.73 0.67
CA ASP A 39 11.19 -1.10 -0.29
C ASP A 39 11.78 -1.63 -1.60
N SER A 40 12.88 -1.05 -2.08
CA SER A 40 13.56 -1.52 -3.29
C SER A 40 14.17 -2.92 -3.09
N VAL A 41 14.76 -3.19 -1.92
CA VAL A 41 15.29 -4.52 -1.57
C VAL A 41 14.16 -5.55 -1.47
N ILE A 42 13.07 -5.21 -0.77
CA ILE A 42 11.90 -6.09 -0.66
C ILE A 42 11.32 -6.37 -2.05
N PHE A 43 11.12 -5.34 -2.87
CA PHE A 43 10.53 -5.48 -4.20
C PHE A 43 11.41 -6.32 -5.13
N THR A 44 12.73 -6.07 -5.13
CA THR A 44 13.69 -6.85 -5.91
C THR A 44 13.61 -8.33 -5.52
N LEU A 45 13.58 -8.62 -4.22
CA LEU A 45 13.50 -9.99 -3.74
C LEU A 45 12.17 -10.67 -4.07
N LEU A 46 11.05 -9.95 -4.00
CA LEU A 46 9.74 -10.47 -4.41
C LEU A 46 9.71 -10.78 -5.91
N SER A 47 10.24 -9.88 -6.73
CA SER A 47 10.36 -10.08 -8.19
C SER A 47 11.21 -11.30 -8.53
N GLU A 48 12.43 -11.41 -7.98
CA GLU A 48 13.36 -12.53 -8.23
C GLU A 48 12.75 -13.90 -7.87
N ARG A 49 11.86 -13.92 -6.88
CA ARG A 49 11.17 -15.14 -6.44
C ARG A 49 9.83 -15.37 -7.12
N LYS A 50 9.44 -14.53 -8.07
CA LYS A 50 8.13 -14.57 -8.74
C LYS A 50 6.96 -14.48 -7.76
N LEU A 51 7.18 -13.75 -6.66
CA LEU A 51 6.19 -13.49 -5.59
C LEU A 51 5.51 -12.13 -5.75
N GLY A 52 5.84 -11.39 -6.80
CA GLY A 52 5.24 -10.11 -7.17
C GLY A 52 5.50 -9.79 -8.64
N PRO A 53 5.08 -8.60 -9.12
CA PRO A 53 5.37 -8.16 -10.49
C PRO A 53 6.87 -8.13 -10.76
N THR A 54 7.26 -8.49 -11.99
CA THR A 54 8.66 -8.45 -12.40
C THR A 54 9.21 -7.02 -12.32
N LEU A 55 10.37 -6.85 -11.68
CA LEU A 55 11.09 -5.59 -11.63
C LEU A 55 11.98 -5.47 -12.87
N HIS A 56 11.71 -4.50 -13.74
CA HIS A 56 12.53 -4.24 -14.92
C HIS A 56 13.69 -3.27 -14.65
N GLY A 57 13.54 -2.37 -13.66
CA GLY A 57 14.62 -1.47 -13.28
C GLY A 57 14.27 -0.50 -12.16
N VAL A 58 15.29 0.05 -11.50
CA VAL A 58 15.18 1.06 -10.45
C VAL A 58 16.01 2.26 -10.83
N PHE A 59 15.49 3.46 -10.58
CA PHE A 59 16.19 4.72 -10.87
C PHE A 59 15.91 5.74 -9.75
N PRO A 60 16.69 6.84 -9.65
CA PRO A 60 16.44 7.87 -8.66
C PRO A 60 15.02 8.44 -8.79
N GLY A 61 14.19 8.24 -7.76
CA GLY A 61 12.82 8.73 -7.73
C GLY A 61 11.78 7.76 -8.33
N GLY A 62 12.12 6.52 -8.66
CA GLY A 62 11.11 5.56 -9.12
C GLY A 62 11.62 4.17 -9.51
N ARG A 63 10.73 3.40 -10.12
CA ARG A 63 11.01 2.06 -10.65
C ARG A 63 10.11 1.72 -11.84
N ILE A 64 10.55 0.74 -12.63
CA ILE A 64 9.82 0.16 -13.75
C ILE A 64 9.48 -1.27 -13.38
N GLU A 65 8.19 -1.59 -13.36
CA GLU A 65 7.67 -2.91 -13.00
C GLU A 65 6.78 -3.46 -14.12
N GLU A 66 6.55 -4.77 -14.11
CA GLU A 66 5.63 -5.47 -15.02
C GLU A 66 4.24 -4.85 -14.94
N TYR A 67 3.65 -4.59 -16.11
CA TYR A 67 2.25 -4.21 -16.19
C TYR A 67 1.36 -5.45 -16.05
N ILE A 68 0.48 -5.45 -15.05
CA ILE A 68 -0.51 -6.50 -14.87
C ILE A 68 -1.86 -5.99 -15.42
N PRO A 69 -2.44 -6.62 -16.46
CA PRO A 69 -3.76 -6.26 -16.99
C PRO A 69 -4.86 -6.66 -16.01
N ALA A 70 -5.15 -5.75 -15.08
CA ALA A 70 -6.08 -5.96 -13.99
C ALA A 70 -6.67 -4.63 -13.53
N ARG A 71 -7.87 -4.72 -12.93
CA ARG A 71 -8.49 -3.60 -12.22
C ARG A 71 -8.31 -3.77 -10.72
N SER A 72 -8.19 -2.68 -9.97
CA SER A 72 -8.34 -2.75 -8.52
C SER A 72 -9.75 -3.18 -8.13
N LEU A 73 -9.89 -3.80 -6.96
CA LEU A 73 -11.18 -4.03 -6.34
C LEU A 73 -11.83 -2.71 -5.91
N LYS A 74 -13.15 -2.73 -5.80
CA LYS A 74 -13.95 -1.70 -5.15
C LYS A 74 -14.19 -2.09 -3.70
N TYR A 75 -14.35 -1.09 -2.83
CA TYR A 75 -14.69 -1.30 -1.42
C TYR A 75 -15.88 -2.26 -1.22
N SER A 76 -16.94 -2.12 -2.02
CA SER A 76 -18.13 -2.98 -1.93
C SER A 76 -17.83 -4.46 -2.21
N GLU A 77 -16.83 -4.74 -3.05
CA GLU A 77 -16.44 -6.11 -3.42
C GLU A 77 -15.72 -6.84 -2.29
N LEU A 78 -15.13 -6.13 -1.32
CA LEU A 78 -14.46 -6.76 -0.16
C LEU A 78 -15.43 -7.56 0.73
N THR A 79 -16.73 -7.23 0.68
CA THR A 79 -17.77 -7.91 1.44
C THR A 79 -18.33 -9.15 0.75
N ASP A 80 -17.98 -9.38 -0.53
CA ASP A 80 -18.38 -10.59 -1.25
C ASP A 80 -17.67 -11.82 -0.64
N PRO A 81 -18.41 -12.85 -0.20
CA PRO A 81 -17.80 -14.00 0.47
C PRO A 81 -16.82 -14.80 -0.40
N ALA A 82 -17.00 -14.84 -1.72
CA ALA A 82 -16.12 -15.56 -2.63
C ALA A 82 -14.81 -14.77 -2.85
N ILE A 83 -14.90 -13.45 -3.02
CA ILE A 83 -13.73 -12.57 -3.09
C ILE A 83 -12.96 -12.56 -1.77
N SER A 84 -13.65 -12.40 -0.65
CA SER A 84 -13.03 -12.39 0.69
C SER A 84 -12.27 -13.69 0.99
N ARG A 85 -12.80 -14.84 0.54
CA ARG A 85 -12.09 -16.12 0.60
C ARG A 85 -10.79 -16.10 -0.19
N LYS A 86 -10.81 -15.57 -1.42
CA LYS A 86 -9.60 -15.45 -2.25
C LYS A 86 -8.58 -14.48 -1.66
N ILE A 87 -9.01 -13.38 -1.05
CA ILE A 87 -8.14 -12.47 -0.32
C ILE A 87 -7.47 -13.20 0.85
N ALA A 88 -8.22 -13.99 1.61
CA ALA A 88 -7.68 -14.78 2.73
C ALA A 88 -6.65 -15.82 2.27
N GLU A 89 -6.89 -16.50 1.14
CA GLU A 89 -5.92 -17.42 0.52
C GLU A 89 -4.61 -16.68 0.17
N LYS A 90 -4.69 -15.52 -0.49
CA LYS A 90 -3.51 -14.72 -0.85
C LYS A 90 -2.76 -14.18 0.37
N MET A 91 -3.48 -13.77 1.41
CA MET A 91 -2.87 -13.35 2.66
C MET A 91 -2.17 -14.50 3.39
N ALA A 92 -2.71 -15.71 3.33
CA ALA A 92 -2.03 -16.89 3.85
C ALA A 92 -0.71 -17.14 3.10
N ASP A 93 -0.72 -17.03 1.77
CA ASP A 93 0.50 -17.16 0.96
C ASP A 93 1.56 -16.12 1.38
N ILE A 94 1.18 -14.85 1.55
CA ILE A 94 2.06 -13.77 2.02
C ILE A 94 2.63 -14.08 3.41
N HIS A 95 1.78 -14.49 4.36
CA HIS A 95 2.20 -14.79 5.72
C HIS A 95 3.17 -15.99 5.81
N LEU A 96 3.11 -16.91 4.85
CA LEU A 96 3.98 -18.08 4.76
C LEU A 96 5.31 -17.81 4.04
N MET A 97 5.46 -16.65 3.37
CA MET A 97 6.68 -16.31 2.63
C MET A 97 7.93 -16.29 3.53
N GLN A 98 8.98 -16.99 3.11
CA GLN A 98 10.26 -17.03 3.81
C GLN A 98 11.23 -15.98 3.25
N ILE A 99 11.10 -14.74 3.69
CA ILE A 99 11.92 -13.62 3.22
C ILE A 99 13.11 -13.38 4.17
N PRO A 100 14.33 -13.15 3.65
CA PRO A 100 15.52 -12.86 4.45
C PRO A 100 15.55 -11.40 4.92
N VAL A 101 14.54 -10.99 5.70
CA VAL A 101 14.46 -9.67 6.35
C VAL A 101 14.46 -9.82 7.88
N VAL A 102 14.65 -8.71 8.59
CA VAL A 102 14.54 -8.67 10.06
C VAL A 102 13.18 -9.20 10.48
N LYS A 103 13.17 -10.20 11.35
CA LYS A 103 11.95 -10.88 11.83
C LYS A 103 11.40 -10.31 13.13
N GLU A 104 12.08 -9.32 13.72
CA GLU A 104 11.60 -8.63 14.91
C GLU A 104 10.46 -7.67 14.54
N PRO A 105 9.29 -7.74 15.22
CA PRO A 105 8.10 -6.96 14.87
C PRO A 105 8.18 -5.52 15.40
N THR A 106 9.27 -4.79 15.10
CA THR A 106 9.46 -3.41 15.55
C THR A 106 8.80 -2.39 14.64
N TRP A 107 8.58 -2.73 13.36
CA TRP A 107 8.15 -1.80 12.31
C TRP A 107 6.92 -0.96 12.67
N LEU A 108 5.88 -1.57 13.28
CA LEU A 108 4.68 -0.85 13.70
C LEU A 108 5.00 0.20 14.76
N TRP A 109 5.77 -0.17 15.79
CA TRP A 109 6.13 0.71 16.90
C TRP A 109 7.06 1.83 16.45
N ASP A 110 8.06 1.49 15.64
CA ASP A 110 8.99 2.47 15.08
C ASP A 110 8.26 3.47 14.18
N THR A 111 7.26 3.00 13.41
CA THR A 111 6.42 3.85 12.58
C THR A 111 5.53 4.78 13.41
N ILE A 112 4.86 4.26 14.44
CA ILE A 112 4.05 5.08 15.36
C ILE A 112 4.93 6.15 16.01
N GLN A 113 6.07 5.78 16.57
CA GLN A 113 6.96 6.72 17.25
C GLN A 113 7.53 7.77 16.29
N ARG A 114 7.86 7.37 15.06
CA ARG A 114 8.29 8.30 14.01
C ARG A 114 7.20 9.33 13.67
N TRP A 115 5.95 8.91 13.54
CA TRP A 115 4.83 9.82 13.28
C TRP A 115 4.57 10.76 14.45
N LEU A 116 4.59 10.25 15.69
CA LEU A 116 4.47 11.07 16.90
C LEU A 116 5.59 12.12 16.98
N ASN A 117 6.85 11.71 16.81
CA ASN A 117 7.98 12.65 16.79
C ASN A 117 7.83 13.73 15.71
N THR A 118 7.33 13.38 14.52
CA THR A 118 7.08 14.37 13.45
C THR A 118 6.00 15.38 13.85
N LEU A 119 4.96 14.92 14.56
CA LEU A 119 3.92 15.81 15.08
C LEU A 119 4.47 16.75 16.16
N TYR A 120 5.24 16.23 17.12
CA TYR A 120 5.77 17.03 18.22
C TYR A 120 6.90 17.98 17.79
N LEU A 121 7.83 17.55 16.93
CA LEU A 121 8.91 18.40 16.40
C LEU A 121 8.37 19.59 15.59
N LYS A 122 7.28 19.40 14.85
CA LYS A 122 6.60 20.49 14.13
C LYS A 122 5.88 21.46 15.07
N ASN A 123 5.52 21.02 16.27
CA ASN A 123 4.87 21.85 17.29
C ASN A 123 5.88 22.59 18.20
N THR A 124 7.13 22.14 18.31
CA THR A 124 8.17 22.76 19.15
C THR A 124 9.10 23.67 18.34
N GLY A 125 8.54 24.69 17.70
CA GLY A 125 9.33 25.72 17.03
C GLY A 125 10.11 26.57 18.04
N GLY A 126 11.31 26.13 18.42
CA GLY A 126 12.34 26.96 19.07
C GLY A 126 12.11 27.41 20.51
N ASN A 127 10.87 27.62 20.97
CA ASN A 127 10.57 28.06 22.33
C ASN A 127 9.28 27.42 22.84
N GLY A 128 9.39 26.27 23.51
CA GLY A 128 8.61 25.88 24.71
C GLY A 128 7.08 25.92 24.76
N THR A 129 6.35 26.34 23.72
CA THR A 129 4.89 26.32 23.70
C THR A 129 4.42 25.68 22.40
N ALA A 130 3.58 24.65 22.54
CA ALA A 130 2.96 23.95 21.43
C ALA A 130 1.92 24.84 20.74
N GLU A 131 2.36 25.83 19.98
CA GLU A 131 1.52 26.56 19.05
C GLU A 131 1.69 25.97 17.66
N TRP A 132 0.62 25.33 17.18
CA TRP A 132 0.48 24.91 15.79
C TRP A 132 0.65 26.16 14.91
N ARG A 133 1.83 26.34 14.32
CA ARG A 133 2.17 27.50 13.50
C ARG A 133 1.17 27.58 12.34
N ASN A 134 0.19 28.46 12.51
CA ASN A 134 -0.88 28.88 11.61
C ASN A 134 -1.52 27.79 10.74
N GLY A 135 -2.71 27.40 11.18
CA GLY A 135 -3.82 26.66 10.56
C GLY A 135 -4.18 26.91 9.09
N GLU A 136 -3.37 27.62 8.32
CA GLU A 136 -3.78 28.28 7.09
C GLU A 136 -3.28 27.59 5.82
N THR A 137 -2.12 26.93 5.80
CA THR A 137 -1.52 26.57 4.50
C THR A 137 -1.91 25.22 3.90
N LEU A 138 -2.82 24.45 4.52
CA LEU A 138 -3.21 23.12 4.01
C LEU A 138 -4.72 22.83 4.04
N ALA A 139 -5.56 23.85 4.20
CA ALA A 139 -7.01 23.66 4.29
C ALA A 139 -7.72 23.98 2.95
N THR A 140 -7.77 23.01 2.03
CA THR A 140 -8.90 22.92 1.09
C THR A 140 -10.20 22.64 1.87
N GLU A 141 -11.37 23.04 1.35
CA GLU A 141 -12.67 23.03 2.04
C GLU A 141 -13.06 21.70 2.71
N CYS A 142 -12.53 20.57 2.25
CA CYS A 142 -12.64 19.25 2.88
C CYS A 142 -12.18 19.23 4.36
N HIS A 143 -11.29 20.14 4.78
CA HIS A 143 -10.66 20.12 6.10
C HIS A 143 -11.47 20.77 7.24
N LYS A 144 -12.57 21.50 6.96
CA LYS A 144 -13.29 22.24 8.03
C LYS A 144 -13.92 21.32 9.09
N LYS A 145 -14.58 20.22 8.67
CA LYS A 145 -15.12 19.19 9.58
C LYS A 145 -14.01 18.43 10.31
N ASN A 146 -12.93 18.12 9.59
CA ASN A 146 -11.77 17.42 10.14
C ASN A 146 -11.03 18.26 11.19
N LYS A 147 -11.06 19.60 11.11
CA LYS A 147 -10.36 20.49 12.05
C LYS A 147 -10.81 20.34 13.51
N ILE A 148 -12.11 20.17 13.76
CA ILE A 148 -12.63 19.99 15.13
C ILE A 148 -12.20 18.63 15.69
N GLN A 149 -12.33 17.57 14.89
CA GLN A 149 -11.94 16.22 15.29
C GLN A 149 -10.43 16.10 15.49
N MET A 150 -9.63 16.75 14.62
CA MET A 150 -8.18 16.83 14.78
C MET A 150 -7.79 17.57 16.05
N LYS A 151 -8.41 18.72 16.35
CA LYS A 151 -8.18 19.42 17.64
C LYS A 151 -8.48 18.53 18.84
N LYS A 152 -9.55 17.72 18.77
CA LYS A 152 -9.92 16.77 19.85
C LYS A 152 -8.93 15.62 19.99
N ILE A 153 -8.35 15.13 18.90
CA ILE A 153 -7.34 14.07 18.92
C ILE A 153 -6.00 14.61 19.42
N LEU A 154 -5.59 15.78 18.92
CA LEU A 154 -4.34 16.43 19.30
C LEU A 154 -4.34 16.98 20.73
N SER A 155 -5.52 17.13 21.37
CA SER A 155 -5.61 17.45 22.79
C SER A 155 -5.36 16.25 23.71
N LYS A 156 -5.20 15.04 23.15
CA LYS A 156 -4.83 13.84 23.90
C LYS A 156 -3.32 13.67 23.93
N ASP A 157 -2.82 13.00 24.97
CA ASP A 157 -1.44 12.54 25.02
C ASP A 157 -1.28 11.28 24.17
N LEU A 158 -0.95 11.48 22.90
CA LEU A 158 -0.81 10.39 21.94
C LEU A 158 0.39 9.47 22.23
N ASN A 159 1.40 9.92 22.98
CA ASN A 159 2.48 9.03 23.43
C ASN A 159 1.95 8.01 24.43
N THR A 160 1.21 8.49 25.44
CA THR A 160 0.58 7.62 26.44
C THR A 160 -0.39 6.62 25.80
N GLU A 161 -1.19 7.06 24.80
CA GLU A 161 -2.09 6.16 24.06
C GLU A 161 -1.32 5.11 23.24
N ALA A 162 -0.20 5.48 22.61
CA ALA A 162 0.65 4.56 21.87
C ALA A 162 1.31 3.51 22.80
N ASP A 163 1.79 3.94 23.97
CA ASP A 163 2.34 3.04 24.99
C ASP A 163 1.27 2.11 25.56
N TRP A 164 0.06 2.63 25.79
CA TRP A 164 -1.09 1.83 26.17
C TRP A 164 -1.38 0.76 25.12
N LEU A 165 -1.45 1.12 23.83
CA LEU A 165 -1.68 0.19 22.73
C LEU A 165 -0.60 -0.89 22.68
N LYS A 166 0.67 -0.50 22.77
CA LYS A 166 1.83 -1.40 22.80
C LYS A 166 1.74 -2.41 23.93
N LYS A 167 1.47 -1.94 25.16
CA LYS A 167 1.32 -2.80 26.34
C LYS A 167 0.20 -3.83 26.18
N HIS A 168 -0.88 -3.49 25.47
CA HIS A 168 -2.01 -4.41 25.28
C HIS A 168 -1.79 -5.39 24.12
N LEU A 169 -1.29 -4.91 22.97
CA LEU A 169 -1.04 -5.78 21.82
C LEU A 169 0.07 -6.81 22.09
N LEU A 170 1.10 -6.46 22.88
CA LEU A 170 2.15 -7.41 23.27
C LEU A 170 1.66 -8.57 24.15
N LYS A 171 0.46 -8.49 24.72
CA LYS A 171 -0.16 -9.62 25.45
C LYS A 171 -0.74 -10.68 24.51
N ILE A 172 -1.01 -10.31 23.25
CA ILE A 172 -1.59 -11.20 22.25
C ILE A 172 -0.45 -12.02 21.65
N LYS A 173 -0.53 -13.35 21.79
CA LYS A 173 0.44 -14.28 21.20
C LYS A 173 0.17 -14.49 19.70
N SER A 174 0.13 -13.41 18.94
CA SER A 174 0.03 -13.48 17.47
C SER A 174 1.39 -13.89 16.91
N PRO A 175 1.46 -14.90 16.01
CA PRO A 175 2.68 -15.22 15.30
C PRO A 175 3.19 -13.99 14.54
N VAL A 176 4.52 -13.83 14.49
CA VAL A 176 5.16 -12.81 13.66
C VAL A 176 5.40 -13.40 12.27
N THR A 177 4.76 -12.80 11.26
CA THR A 177 4.84 -13.23 9.86
C THR A 177 5.27 -12.06 8.99
N PHE A 178 5.69 -12.34 7.75
CA PHE A 178 5.77 -11.31 6.74
C PHE A 178 4.35 -10.81 6.42
N CYS A 179 4.14 -9.49 6.37
CA CYS A 179 2.82 -8.89 6.23
C CYS A 179 2.83 -7.80 5.16
N HIS A 180 1.72 -7.64 4.44
CA HIS A 180 1.56 -6.53 3.49
C HIS A 180 1.39 -5.17 4.19
N ASN A 181 0.76 -5.12 5.37
CA ASN A 181 0.50 -3.92 6.20
C ASN A 181 -0.38 -2.81 5.56
N ASP A 182 -0.86 -2.99 4.34
CA ASP A 182 -1.71 -2.02 3.61
C ASP A 182 -2.66 -2.74 2.63
N LEU A 183 -3.38 -3.75 3.12
CA LEU A 183 -4.28 -4.57 2.29
C LEU A 183 -5.64 -3.88 2.05
N GLN A 184 -5.61 -2.71 1.42
CA GLN A 184 -6.79 -1.98 0.97
C GLN A 184 -7.19 -2.40 -0.46
N GLU A 185 -8.42 -2.11 -0.88
CA GLU A 185 -8.99 -2.53 -2.17
C GLU A 185 -8.16 -2.06 -3.38
N GLY A 186 -7.49 -0.91 -3.27
CA GLY A 186 -6.60 -0.39 -4.31
C GLY A 186 -5.38 -1.28 -4.60
N ASN A 187 -4.95 -2.05 -3.59
CA ASN A 187 -3.80 -2.97 -3.65
C ASN A 187 -4.20 -4.42 -3.93
N ILE A 188 -5.49 -4.69 -4.19
CA ILE A 188 -5.97 -6.02 -4.57
C ILE A 188 -6.47 -5.92 -6.01
N LEU A 189 -5.80 -6.62 -6.91
CA LEU A 189 -6.06 -6.55 -8.35
C LEU A 189 -6.85 -7.78 -8.80
N TYR A 190 -7.95 -7.54 -9.51
CA TYR A 190 -8.73 -8.56 -10.20
C TYR A 190 -8.25 -8.64 -11.65
N ARG A 191 -7.65 -9.76 -12.04
CA ARG A 191 -7.13 -9.96 -13.41
C ARG A 191 -8.26 -10.06 -14.42
N GLU A 192 -8.10 -9.35 -15.53
CA GLU A 192 -9.07 -9.41 -16.61
C GLU A 192 -8.87 -10.73 -17.38
N SER A 193 -9.96 -11.48 -17.59
CA SER A 193 -9.91 -12.65 -18.46
C SER A 193 -9.69 -12.19 -19.91
N PRO A 194 -8.79 -12.83 -20.69
CA PRO A 194 -8.46 -12.42 -22.06
C PRO A 194 -9.66 -12.30 -23.04
N ASN A 195 -10.82 -12.89 -22.71
CA ASN A 195 -11.98 -12.99 -23.59
C ASN A 195 -13.03 -11.88 -23.45
N ASN A 196 -12.87 -10.90 -22.56
CA ASN A 196 -13.92 -9.88 -22.34
C ASN A 196 -13.86 -8.66 -23.29
N ASN A 197 -12.89 -8.59 -24.20
CA ASN A 197 -12.78 -7.47 -25.15
C ASN A 197 -13.67 -7.59 -26.40
N ASN A 198 -14.40 -8.69 -26.57
CA ASN A 198 -15.36 -8.87 -27.66
C ASN A 198 -16.73 -9.25 -27.10
N ASN A 199 -17.57 -8.25 -26.78
CA ASN A 199 -19.03 -8.25 -26.97
C ASN A 199 -19.70 -7.18 -26.08
N ASN A 200 -19.64 -5.93 -26.51
CA ASN A 200 -20.72 -4.99 -26.19
C ASN A 200 -21.77 -5.11 -27.30
N ASN A 201 -22.66 -6.10 -27.16
CA ASN A 201 -24.02 -6.05 -27.70
C ASN A 201 -24.91 -7.09 -27.00
N ASN A 202 -25.90 -6.56 -26.26
CA ASN A 202 -27.17 -7.15 -25.84
C ASN A 202 -27.25 -8.23 -24.72
N ASN A 203 -27.94 -7.79 -23.66
CA ASN A 203 -29.05 -8.42 -22.93
C ASN A 203 -28.81 -9.60 -21.95
N ASN A 204 -29.17 -9.30 -20.69
CA ASN A 204 -29.79 -10.16 -19.67
C ASN A 204 -29.49 -11.66 -19.73
N VAL A 205 -28.54 -12.12 -18.91
CA VAL A 205 -28.54 -13.49 -18.39
C VAL A 205 -28.04 -13.48 -16.94
N ASN A 206 -28.95 -13.86 -16.03
CA ASN A 206 -28.76 -14.45 -14.71
C ASN A 206 -27.32 -14.57 -14.18
N ASN A 207 -26.95 -13.69 -13.24
CA ASN A 207 -25.75 -13.83 -12.42
C ASN A 207 -25.94 -14.94 -11.37
N SER A 208 -25.89 -16.19 -11.81
CA SER A 208 -25.23 -17.24 -11.01
C SER A 208 -23.77 -17.26 -11.47
N SER A 209 -22.99 -16.33 -10.93
CA SER A 209 -21.56 -16.21 -11.19
C SER A 209 -20.87 -17.53 -10.82
N ASN A 210 -20.32 -18.21 -11.82
CA ASN A 210 -19.42 -19.34 -11.64
C ASN A 210 -18.24 -18.89 -10.75
N ASN A 211 -18.25 -19.27 -9.48
CA ASN A 211 -17.22 -18.97 -8.46
C ASN A 211 -15.81 -19.54 -8.77
N ASN A 212 -15.59 -20.12 -9.95
CA ASN A 212 -14.35 -20.81 -10.31
C ASN A 212 -13.34 -19.92 -11.06
N ASN A 213 -13.63 -18.64 -11.32
CA ASN A 213 -12.77 -17.78 -12.15
C ASN A 213 -12.34 -16.46 -11.47
N ILE A 214 -12.29 -16.44 -10.13
CA ILE A 214 -11.76 -15.28 -9.39
C ILE A 214 -10.24 -15.42 -9.33
N ASP A 215 -9.53 -14.61 -10.12
CA ASP A 215 -8.07 -14.51 -10.14
C ASP A 215 -7.64 -13.17 -9.55
N LEU A 216 -7.18 -13.21 -8.29
CA LEU A 216 -6.69 -12.04 -7.57
C LEU A 216 -5.15 -12.03 -7.53
N VAL A 217 -4.60 -10.83 -7.66
CA VAL A 217 -3.20 -10.53 -7.33
C VAL A 217 -3.20 -9.54 -6.18
N VAL A 218 -2.32 -9.78 -5.21
CA VAL A 218 -2.02 -8.89 -4.10
C VAL A 218 -0.53 -8.55 -4.19
#